data_AF-A0A942N990-F1
#
_entry.id   AF-A0A942N990-F1
#
_cell.length_a   1.000
_cell.length_b   1.000
_cell.length_c   1.000
_cell.angle_alpha   90.00
_cell.angle_beta   90.00
_cell.angle_gamma   90.00
#
_symmetry.space_group_name_H-M   'P 1'
#
loop_
_entity.id
_entity.type
_entity.pdbx_description
1 polymer ?
#
loop_
_entity_poly.entity_id
_entity_poly.type
_entity_poly.pdbx_seq_one_letter_code
_entity_poly.pdbx_strand_id
1 'polypeptide(L)'
;MEAKTFYSRLFKRKINPDNPDYWNMLYADLLFRIRQIDDLNCFCQYCSENLARLNRIIDDMVKDNHIEENHKPRNFTGQGFCSRIMKEDSERAARVYGK
;
A
#
# COMPACT_ATOMS: atom_id res chain seq x y z
N MET A 1 -18.28 19.92 -0.73
CA MET A 1 -17.32 20.90 -0.20
C MET A 1 -16.07 20.79 -1.06
N GLU A 2 -15.58 21.89 -1.63
CA GLU A 2 -14.28 21.87 -2.31
C GLU A 2 -13.19 21.60 -1.27
N ALA A 3 -12.43 20.53 -1.48
CA ALA A 3 -11.41 20.12 -0.54
C ALA A 3 -10.23 21.10 -0.64
N LYS A 4 -9.93 21.80 0.46
CA LYS A 4 -8.87 22.81 0.49
C LYS A 4 -7.50 22.13 0.52
N THR A 5 -6.55 22.72 -0.21
CA THR A 5 -5.13 22.30 -0.11
C THR A 5 -4.65 22.35 1.34
N PHE A 6 -3.89 21.34 1.75
CA PHE A 6 -3.38 21.22 3.12
C PHE A 6 -1.91 20.81 3.13
N TYR A 7 -1.21 21.12 4.22
CA TYR A 7 0.20 20.71 4.37
C TYR A 7 0.28 19.28 4.91
N SER A 8 0.86 18.38 4.12
CA SER A 8 1.09 17.00 4.56
C SER A 8 2.41 16.89 5.31
N ARG A 9 2.35 16.40 6.56
CA ARG A 9 3.55 16.06 7.34
C ARG A 9 4.30 14.86 6.75
N LEU A 10 3.57 13.93 6.12
CA LEU A 10 4.16 12.75 5.47
C LEU A 10 5.08 13.15 4.31
N PHE A 11 4.65 14.14 3.51
CA PHE A 11 5.37 14.60 2.32
C PHE A 11 6.17 15.88 2.49
N LYS A 12 6.02 16.55 3.65
CA LYS A 12 6.60 17.86 3.94
C LYS A 12 6.28 18.92 2.85
N ARG A 13 5.10 18.83 2.23
CA ARG A 13 4.65 19.73 1.15
C ARG A 13 3.14 19.99 1.21
N LYS A 14 2.68 21.04 0.51
CA LYS A 14 1.25 21.27 0.28
C LYS A 14 0.72 20.23 -0.71
N ILE A 15 -0.41 19.62 -0.39
CA ILE A 15 -1.07 18.58 -1.15
C ILE A 15 -2.44 19.09 -1.60
N ASN A 16 -2.78 18.81 -2.87
CA ASN A 16 -4.15 18.91 -3.34
C ASN A 16 -4.90 17.62 -2.94
N PRO A 17 -6.04 17.70 -2.25
CA PRO A 17 -6.86 16.54 -1.92
C PRO A 17 -7.31 15.72 -3.14
N ASP A 18 -7.31 16.28 -4.35
CA ASP A 18 -7.63 15.52 -5.56
C ASP A 18 -6.42 14.77 -6.15
N ASN A 19 -5.26 14.80 -5.48
CA ASN A 19 -4.06 14.15 -5.96
C ASN A 19 -4.09 12.63 -5.64
N PRO A 20 -4.20 11.74 -6.65
CA PRO A 20 -4.27 10.30 -6.43
C PRO A 20 -2.96 9.72 -5.85
N ASP A 21 -1.79 10.27 -6.20
CA ASP A 21 -0.51 9.78 -5.69
C ASP A 21 -0.40 9.95 -4.18
N TYR A 22 -0.96 11.03 -3.65
CA TYR A 22 -1.01 11.27 -2.21
C TYR A 22 -1.79 10.17 -1.50
N TRP A 23 -3.00 9.86 -1.97
CA TRP A 23 -3.86 8.85 -1.37
C TRP A 23 -3.29 7.45 -1.52
N ASN A 24 -2.73 7.12 -2.68
CA ASN A 24 -2.07 5.83 -2.93
C ASN A 24 -0.89 5.61 -1.99
N MET A 25 -0.06 6.62 -1.78
CA MET A 25 1.07 6.52 -0.86
C MET A 25 0.64 6.49 0.61
N LEU A 26 -0.39 7.26 0.99
CA LEU A 26 -0.97 7.17 2.33
C LEU A 26 -1.52 5.77 2.59
N TYR A 27 -2.24 5.20 1.62
CA TYR A 27 -2.79 3.86 1.70
C TYR A 27 -1.69 2.81 1.89
N ALA A 28 -0.60 2.89 1.11
CA ALA A 28 0.55 2.00 1.25
C ALA A 28 1.22 2.12 2.63
N ASP A 29 1.39 3.33 3.19
CA ASP A 29 1.95 3.52 4.54
C ASP A 29 1.05 2.92 5.63
N LEU A 30 -0.27 3.06 5.51
CA LEU A 30 -1.23 2.47 6.45
C LEU A 30 -1.18 0.93 6.41
N LEU A 31 -1.18 0.34 5.21
CA LEU A 31 -1.05 -1.11 5.04
C LEU A 31 0.27 -1.63 5.62
N PHE A 32 1.37 -0.91 5.41
CA PHE A 32 2.66 -1.27 5.97
C PHE A 32 2.63 -1.26 7.51
N ARG A 33 2.05 -0.23 8.13
CA ARG A 33 1.92 -0.16 9.59
C ARG A 33 1.03 -1.26 10.17
N ILE A 34 -0.08 -1.58 9.51
CA ILE A 34 -0.93 -2.71 9.90
C ILE A 34 -0.13 -4.00 9.88
N ARG A 35 0.63 -4.24 8.80
CA ARG A 35 1.49 -5.42 8.67
C ARG A 35 2.53 -5.49 9.78
N GLN A 36 3.14 -4.36 10.16
CA GLN A 36 4.08 -4.32 11.29
C GLN A 36 3.43 -4.70 12.62
N ILE A 37 2.20 -4.24 12.89
CA ILE A 37 1.47 -4.62 14.11
C ILE A 37 1.19 -6.14 14.12
N ASP A 38 0.78 -6.69 12.97
CA ASP A 38 0.54 -8.12 12.81
C ASP A 38 1.83 -8.94 13.00
N ASP A 39 2.94 -8.51 12.40
CA ASP A 39 4.23 -9.19 12.51
C ASP A 39 4.82 -9.11 13.94
N LEU A 40 4.52 -8.03 14.69
CA LEU A 40 4.86 -7.91 16.11
C LEU A 40 4.07 -8.86 17.00
N ASN A 41 2.94 -9.39 16.52
CA ASN A 41 2.03 -10.27 17.26
C ASN A 41 1.67 -9.69 18.66
N CYS A 42 1.45 -8.38 18.71
CA CYS A 42 1.23 -7.61 19.93
C CYS A 42 -0.27 -7.51 20.26
N PHE A 43 -0.68 -8.04 21.42
CA PHE A 43 -2.08 -8.05 21.87
C PHE A 43 -2.41 -7.00 22.94
N CYS A 44 -1.55 -6.00 23.13
CA CYS A 44 -1.84 -4.96 24.10
C CYS A 44 -2.96 -4.03 23.60
N GLN A 45 -3.67 -3.39 24.53
CA GLN A 45 -4.76 -2.46 24.21
C GLN A 45 -4.34 -1.38 23.20
N TYR A 46 -3.12 -0.85 23.34
CA TYR A 46 -2.58 0.15 22.43
C TYR A 46 -2.43 -0.40 20.99
N CYS A 47 -1.91 -1.62 20.82
CA CYS A 47 -1.79 -2.27 19.52
C CYS A 47 -3.16 -2.48 18.88
N SER A 48 -4.16 -2.94 19.66
CA SER A 48 -5.54 -3.13 19.16
C SER A 48 -6.22 -1.81 18.77
N GLU A 49 -6.09 -0.76 19.58
CA GLU A 49 -6.68 0.55 19.29
C GLU A 49 -6.01 1.19 18.07
N ASN A 50 -4.69 1.05 17.95
CA ASN A 50 -3.97 1.56 16.80
C ASN A 50 -4.34 0.80 15.52
N LEU A 51 -4.49 -0.53 15.59
CA LEU A 51 -4.97 -1.34 14.46
C LEU A 51 -6.38 -0.91 14.03
N ALA A 52 -7.31 -0.78 14.97
CA ALA A 52 -8.67 -0.32 14.68
C ALA A 52 -8.68 1.09 14.06
N ARG A 53 -7.83 2.00 14.57
CA ARG A 53 -7.69 3.36 14.03
C ARG A 53 -7.15 3.35 12.60
N LEU A 54 -6.13 2.55 12.30
CA LEU A 54 -5.56 2.46 10.96
C LEU A 54 -6.58 1.90 9.96
N ASN A 55 -7.29 0.83 10.33
CA ASN A 55 -8.35 0.26 9.49
C ASN A 55 -9.47 1.28 9.23
N ARG A 56 -9.91 2.02 10.26
CA ARG A 56 -10.94 3.07 10.08
C ARG A 56 -10.51 4.15 9.07
N ILE A 57 -9.25 4.56 9.08
CA ILE A 57 -8.75 5.55 8.10
C ILE A 57 -8.83 4.99 6.68
N ILE A 58 -8.52 3.71 6.49
CA ILE A 58 -8.67 3.04 5.19
C ILE A 58 -10.15 3.01 4.77
N ASP A 59 -11.04 2.62 5.68
CA ASP A 59 -12.50 2.58 5.41
C ASP A 59 -13.03 3.96 4.99
N ASP A 60 -12.59 5.03 5.67
CA ASP A 60 -12.95 6.41 5.33
C ASP A 60 -12.41 6.79 3.93
N MET A 61 -11.16 6.42 3.60
CA MET A 61 -10.59 6.69 2.27
C MET A 61 -11.33 5.95 1.15
N VAL A 62 -11.79 4.72 1.38
CA VAL A 62 -12.60 3.96 0.41
C VAL A 62 -13.97 4.61 0.25
N LYS A 63 -14.63 4.94 1.37
CA LYS A 63 -15.96 5.58 1.38
C LYS A 63 -15.97 6.93 0.65
N ASP A 64 -14.89 7.69 0.79
CA ASP A 64 -14.72 8.99 0.14
C ASP A 64 -14.23 8.87 -1.33
N ASN A 65 -14.11 7.65 -1.86
CA ASN A 65 -13.61 7.34 -3.22
C ASN A 65 -12.19 7.87 -3.48
N HIS A 66 -11.35 7.94 -2.45
CA HIS A 66 -9.94 8.31 -2.60
C HIS A 66 -9.07 7.13 -3.06
N ILE A 67 -9.48 5.90 -2.76
CA ILE A 67 -8.81 4.66 -3.18
C ILE A 67 -9.85 3.59 -3.52
N GLU A 68 -9.45 2.64 -4.35
CA GLU A 68 -10.17 1.37 -4.52
C GLU A 68 -9.52 0.33 -3.63
N GLU A 69 -10.31 -0.35 -2.79
CA GLU A 69 -9.78 -1.40 -1.94
C GLU A 69 -9.30 -2.58 -2.79
N ASN A 70 -8.02 -2.93 -2.66
CA ASN A 70 -7.49 -4.13 -3.30
C ASN A 70 -8.00 -5.34 -2.51
N HIS A 71 -9.13 -5.92 -2.91
CA HIS A 71 -9.74 -7.14 -2.33
C HIS A 71 -8.91 -8.42 -2.53
N LYS A 72 -7.58 -8.34 -2.60
CA LYS A 72 -6.75 -9.53 -2.67
C LYS A 72 -6.66 -10.13 -1.26
N PRO A 73 -7.25 -11.32 -1.02
CA PRO A 73 -7.15 -11.96 0.28
C PRO A 73 -5.68 -12.18 0.65
N ARG A 74 -5.34 -12.25 1.95
CA ARG A 74 -3.97 -12.50 2.43
C ARG A 74 -3.33 -13.77 1.81
N ASN A 75 -4.19 -14.69 1.38
CA ASN A 75 -3.84 -15.98 0.80
C ASN A 75 -3.77 -15.91 -0.74
N PHE A 76 -3.87 -14.72 -1.32
CA PHE A 76 -3.85 -14.54 -2.76
C PHE A 76 -2.46 -14.86 -3.29
N THR A 77 -2.29 -16.09 -3.76
CA THR A 77 -1.15 -16.52 -4.57
C THR A 77 -1.36 -16.08 -6.01
N GLY A 78 -1.50 -14.77 -6.23
CA GLY A 78 -1.41 -14.24 -7.57
C GLY A 78 0.03 -14.40 -8.05
N GLN A 79 0.24 -15.01 -9.21
CA GLN A 79 1.49 -14.84 -9.94
C GLN A 79 1.61 -13.36 -10.32
N GLY A 80 2.23 -12.56 -9.45
CA GLY A 80 2.64 -11.21 -9.78
C GLY A 80 3.72 -11.30 -10.84
N PHE A 81 3.45 -10.77 -12.03
CA PHE A 81 4.48 -10.61 -13.05
C PHE A 81 5.46 -9.53 -12.58
N CYS A 82 6.51 -9.95 -11.85
CA CYS A 82 7.65 -9.09 -11.55
C CYS A 82 8.48 -8.97 -12.82
N SER A 83 8.36 -7.86 -13.54
CA SER A 83 9.09 -7.57 -14.77
C SER A 83 10.61 -7.52 -14.61
N ARG A 84 11.15 -7.60 -13.38
CA ARG A 84 12.58 -7.81 -13.12
C ARG A 84 13.04 -9.25 -13.36
N ILE A 85 12.19 -10.25 -13.11
CA ILE A 85 12.58 -11.67 -13.21
C ILE A 85 12.82 -12.06 -14.69
N MET A 86 12.12 -11.44 -15.62
CA MET A 86 12.26 -11.76 -17.04
C MET A 86 13.61 -11.38 -17.66
N LYS A 87 14.33 -10.38 -17.12
CA LYS A 87 15.65 -10.01 -17.67
C LYS A 87 16.72 -11.04 -17.32
N GLU A 88 16.74 -11.51 -16.08
CA GLU A 88 17.76 -12.49 -15.67
C GLU A 88 17.51 -13.87 -16.29
N ASP A 89 16.25 -14.30 -16.40
CA ASP A 89 15.93 -15.59 -17.00
C ASP A 89 16.07 -15.60 -18.53
N SER A 90 15.81 -14.48 -19.23
CA SER A 90 16.06 -14.39 -20.67
C SER A 90 17.56 -14.35 -20.99
N GLU A 91 18.38 -13.64 -20.22
CA GLU A 91 19.84 -13.66 -20.36
C GLU A 91 20.45 -15.02 -20.00
N ARG A 92 19.89 -15.72 -19.00
CA ARG A 92 20.31 -17.06 -18.63
C ARG A 92 19.89 -18.09 -19.69
N ALA A 93 18.67 -18.01 -20.20
CA ALA A 93 18.20 -18.87 -21.29
C ALA A 93 18.99 -18.63 -22.59
N ALA A 94 19.33 -17.39 -22.92
CA ALA A 94 20.18 -17.05 -24.07
C ALA A 94 21.61 -17.63 -23.92
N ARG A 95 22.17 -17.70 -22.71
CA ARG A 95 23.47 -18.35 -22.48
C ARG A 95 23.42 -19.88 -22.57
N VAL A 96 22.29 -20.50 -22.20
CA VAL A 96 22.15 -21.98 -22.16
C VAL A 96 21.70 -22.54 -23.51
N TYR A 97 20.86 -21.81 -24.24
CA TYR A 97 20.21 -22.27 -25.47
C TYR A 97 20.50 -21.41 -26.71
N GLY A 98 21.25 -20.32 -26.57
CA GLY A 98 21.70 -19.51 -27.69
C GLY A 98 22.91 -20.13 -28.40
N LYS A 99 22.63 -21.07 -29.30
CA LYS A 99 23.49 -21.39 -30.44
C LYS A 99 22.73 -21.07 -31.72
#